data_AF-C7PZ65-F1
#
_entry.id   AF-C7PZ65-F1
#
_cell.length_a   1.000
_cell.length_b   1.000
_cell.length_c   1.000
_cell.angle_alpha   90.00
_cell.angle_beta   90.00
_cell.angle_gamma   90.00
#
_symmetry.space_group_name_H-M   'P 1'
#
loop_
_entity.id
_entity.type
_entity.pdbx_description
1 polymer ?
#
loop_
_entity_poly.entity_id
_entity_poly.type
_entity_poly.pdbx_seq_one_letter_code
_entity_poly.pdbx_strand_id
1 'polypeptide(L)'
;MSIPGVDPSVPPSGTGCVECDESGGWWVHLRRCAQCGHVGCCDNSPEQHGRKHAASSGHSMITSFEPGEDWFYDFSNDNFYESGPELAPPDSHPADQPVPGPKGRVPVDWQTKMNA
;
A
#
# COMPACT_ATOMS: atom_id res chain seq x y z
N MET A 1 -2.54 20.01 12.65
CA MET A 1 -1.35 19.38 13.25
C MET A 1 -0.65 18.64 12.12
N SER A 2 0.62 18.91 11.87
CA SER A 2 1.38 18.18 10.84
C SER A 2 1.94 16.91 11.47
N ILE A 3 1.56 15.75 10.92
CA ILE A 3 2.15 14.47 11.31
C ILE A 3 3.48 14.33 10.57
N PRO A 4 4.63 14.11 11.24
CA PRO A 4 5.89 13.86 10.57
C PRO A 4 5.77 12.69 9.58
N GLY A 5 6.35 12.85 8.38
CA GLY A 5 6.27 11.83 7.34
C GLY A 5 4.95 11.79 6.55
N VAL A 6 4.07 12.78 6.71
CA VAL A 6 2.84 12.91 5.92
C VAL A 6 2.85 14.19 5.08
N ASP A 7 2.61 14.05 3.78
CA ASP A 7 2.30 15.16 2.87
C ASP A 7 0.90 14.95 2.26
N PRO A 8 -0.12 15.68 2.76
CA PRO A 8 -1.49 15.49 2.31
C PRO A 8 -1.74 15.98 0.88
N SER A 9 -0.80 16.70 0.25
CA SER A 9 -1.00 17.29 -1.08
C SER A 9 -0.65 16.35 -2.24
N VAL A 10 0.08 15.27 -1.97
CA VAL A 10 0.62 14.38 -3.01
C VAL A 10 -0.37 13.26 -3.32
N PRO A 11 -0.90 13.12 -4.55
CA PRO A 11 -1.83 12.05 -4.93
C PRO A 11 -1.14 10.67 -4.98
N PRO A 12 -1.88 9.56 -4.96
CA PRO A 12 -1.27 8.24 -5.12
C PRO A 12 -0.65 8.07 -6.52
N SER A 13 0.40 7.26 -6.62
CA SER A 13 1.09 6.96 -7.88
C SER A 13 0.24 6.15 -8.87
N GLY A 14 -0.89 5.60 -8.44
CA GLY A 14 -1.82 4.83 -9.24
C GLY A 14 -2.84 4.09 -8.38
N THR A 15 -3.55 3.14 -8.98
CA THR A 15 -4.57 2.31 -8.31
C THR A 15 -4.05 0.93 -7.86
N GLY A 16 -2.81 0.62 -8.18
CA GLY A 16 -2.18 -0.68 -7.97
C GLY A 16 -0.74 -0.55 -7.47
N CYS A 17 -0.12 -1.67 -7.11
CA CYS A 17 1.30 -1.66 -6.76
C CYS A 17 2.13 -1.44 -8.01
N VAL A 18 2.89 -0.34 -8.04
CA VAL A 18 3.67 0.11 -9.20
C VAL A 18 4.54 -1.01 -9.76
N GLU A 19 5.33 -1.65 -8.90
CA GLU A 19 6.31 -2.65 -9.31
C GLU A 19 5.66 -4.00 -9.66
N CYS A 20 4.56 -4.37 -9.00
CA CYS A 20 3.79 -5.55 -9.40
C CYS A 20 3.13 -5.34 -10.77
N ASP A 21 2.69 -4.13 -11.11
CA ASP A 21 2.14 -3.82 -12.43
C ASP A 21 3.22 -3.88 -13.51
N GLU A 22 4.39 -3.31 -13.25
CA GLU A 22 5.54 -3.34 -14.18
C GLU A 22 6.06 -4.76 -14.43
N SER A 23 6.09 -5.61 -13.41
CA SER A 23 6.61 -6.98 -13.50
C SER A 23 5.57 -8.03 -13.91
N GLY A 24 4.30 -7.66 -14.02
CA GLY A 24 3.20 -8.63 -14.22
C GLY A 24 2.92 -9.51 -13.00
N GLY A 25 3.32 -9.07 -11.79
CA GLY A 25 3.08 -9.75 -10.52
C GLY A 25 1.65 -9.59 -9.98
N TRP A 26 1.46 -9.87 -8.69
CA TRP A 26 0.19 -9.74 -7.97
C TRP A 26 0.44 -9.37 -6.50
N TRP A 27 -0.60 -8.99 -5.77
CA TRP A 27 -0.54 -8.53 -4.38
C TRP A 27 -1.75 -9.00 -3.57
N VAL A 28 -1.60 -9.02 -2.25
CA VAL A 28 -2.70 -9.28 -1.31
C VAL A 28 -3.44 -7.97 -1.03
N HIS A 29 -2.78 -7.01 -0.36
CA HIS A 29 -3.31 -5.67 -0.09
C HIS A 29 -2.33 -4.59 -0.56
N LEU A 30 -2.83 -3.38 -0.71
CA LEU A 30 -2.08 -2.18 -1.08
C LEU A 30 -1.87 -1.26 0.12
N ARG A 31 -0.74 -0.57 0.08
CA ARG A 31 -0.31 0.47 1.02
C ARG A 31 0.13 1.68 0.22
N ARG A 32 -0.23 2.86 0.69
CA ARG A 32 0.21 4.13 0.10
C ARG A 32 1.21 4.78 1.04
N CYS A 33 2.34 5.25 0.51
CA CYS A 33 3.23 6.14 1.24
C CYS A 33 2.52 7.47 1.49
N ALA A 34 2.38 7.86 2.77
CA ALA A 34 1.70 9.09 3.15
C ALA A 34 2.50 10.35 2.80
N GLN A 35 3.78 10.20 2.43
CA GLN A 35 4.68 11.30 2.10
C GLN A 35 4.78 11.57 0.59
N CYS A 36 4.89 10.54 -0.24
CA CYS A 36 5.13 10.71 -1.68
C CYS A 36 4.07 10.05 -2.57
N GLY A 37 3.05 9.42 -1.97
CA GLY A 37 1.96 8.79 -2.72
C GLY A 37 2.31 7.45 -3.38
N HIS A 38 3.53 6.92 -3.22
CA HIS A 38 3.88 5.61 -3.80
C HIS A 38 2.94 4.51 -3.30
N VAL A 39 2.28 3.80 -4.22
CA VAL A 39 1.44 2.65 -3.91
C VAL A 39 2.24 1.37 -4.09
N GLY A 40 2.41 0.62 -3.00
CA GLY A 40 3.12 -0.66 -2.95
C GLY A 40 2.30 -1.75 -2.27
N CYS A 41 2.63 -3.01 -2.54
CA CYS A 41 1.96 -4.15 -1.91
C CYS A 41 2.42 -4.37 -0.47
N CYS A 42 1.52 -4.89 0.38
CA CYS A 42 1.77 -5.11 1.81
C CYS A 42 2.79 -6.23 2.10
N ASP A 43 3.21 -6.35 3.36
CA ASP A 43 4.19 -7.35 3.83
C ASP A 43 3.72 -8.81 3.67
N ASN A 44 2.41 -9.05 3.58
CA ASN A 44 1.85 -10.37 3.29
C ASN A 44 1.80 -10.69 1.78
N SER A 45 2.14 -9.74 0.92
CA SER A 45 2.25 -9.98 -0.52
C SER A 45 3.61 -10.59 -0.87
N PRO A 46 3.72 -11.34 -1.99
CA PRO A 46 4.97 -12.01 -2.36
C PRO A 46 6.19 -11.07 -2.37
N GLU A 47 6.00 -9.87 -2.92
CA GLU A 47 7.10 -8.94 -3.20
C GLU A 47 7.29 -7.82 -2.17
N GLN A 48 6.34 -7.57 -1.27
CA GLN A 48 6.49 -6.63 -0.14
C GLN A 48 6.97 -5.22 -0.53
N HIS A 49 6.49 -4.68 -1.66
CA HIS A 49 6.99 -3.43 -2.23
C HIS A 49 6.78 -2.21 -1.32
N GLY A 50 5.70 -2.16 -0.52
CA GLY A 50 5.47 -1.06 0.41
C GLY A 50 6.59 -0.93 1.45
N ARG A 51 7.02 -2.04 2.06
CA ARG A 51 8.13 -2.05 3.01
C ARG A 51 9.48 -1.81 2.36
N LYS A 52 9.72 -2.40 1.19
CA LYS A 52 10.94 -2.14 0.41
C LYS A 52 11.06 -0.64 0.06
N HIS A 53 9.96 0.00 -0.32
CA HIS A 53 9.89 1.44 -0.58
C HIS A 53 10.22 2.25 0.67
N ALA A 54 9.60 1.94 1.81
CA ALA A 54 9.87 2.65 3.07
C ALA A 54 11.36 2.57 3.45
N ALA A 55 11.97 1.40 3.30
CA ALA A 55 13.39 1.19 3.59
C ALA A 55 14.34 1.92 2.62
N SER A 56 14.01 1.98 1.32
CA SER A 56 14.89 2.57 0.30
C SER A 56 14.79 4.08 0.22
N SER A 57 13.60 4.64 0.42
CA SER A 57 13.33 6.08 0.37
C SER A 57 13.53 6.79 1.70
N GLY A 58 13.43 6.06 2.82
CA GLY A 58 13.33 6.63 4.16
C GLY A 58 11.93 7.16 4.52
N HIS A 59 10.92 6.98 3.65
CA HIS A 59 9.54 7.35 3.94
C HIS A 59 8.86 6.26 4.80
N SER A 60 8.95 6.40 6.12
CA SER A 60 8.46 5.36 7.04
C SER A 60 6.95 5.33 7.23
N MET A 61 6.26 6.42 6.91
CA MET A 61 4.81 6.53 7.12
C MET A 61 4.03 6.02 5.91
N ILE A 62 3.22 4.99 6.16
CA ILE A 62 2.26 4.44 5.20
C ILE A 62 0.83 4.55 5.73
N THR A 63 -0.13 4.50 4.82
CA THR A 63 -1.55 4.32 5.11
C THR A 63 -2.10 3.14 4.32
N SER A 64 -3.23 2.59 4.76
CA SER A 64 -3.97 1.66 3.91
C SER A 64 -4.34 2.30 2.60
N PHE A 65 -4.43 1.49 1.56
CA PHE A 65 -5.00 1.92 0.28
C PHE A 65 -6.13 0.99 -0.16
N GLU A 66 -6.79 0.38 0.83
CA GLU A 66 -7.94 -0.51 0.67
C GLU A 66 -9.24 0.28 0.94
N PRO A 67 -10.33 0.00 0.21
CA PRO A 67 -11.60 0.67 0.42
C PRO A 67 -12.12 0.58 1.86
N GLY A 68 -12.42 1.73 2.46
CA GLY A 68 -13.02 1.81 3.80
C GLY A 68 -12.02 1.74 4.97
N GLU A 69 -10.72 1.75 4.70
CA GLU A 69 -9.66 1.79 5.71
C GLU A 69 -8.97 3.17 5.72
N ASP A 70 -8.68 3.71 6.91
CA ASP A 70 -8.06 5.05 7.09
C ASP A 70 -6.85 5.02 8.04
N TRP A 71 -6.38 3.84 8.43
CA TRP A 71 -5.30 3.71 9.40
C TRP A 71 -3.94 4.07 8.80
N PHE A 72 -3.01 4.45 9.67
CA PHE A 72 -1.63 4.77 9.33
C PHE A 72 -0.67 3.92 10.16
N TYR A 73 0.52 3.68 9.63
CA TYR A 73 1.56 2.95 10.31
C TYR A 73 2.94 3.53 10.00
N ASP A 74 3.77 3.66 11.03
CA ASP A 74 5.12 4.19 10.94
C ASP A 74 6.16 3.09 11.17
N PHE A 75 6.84 2.67 10.11
CA PHE A 75 7.88 1.65 10.16
C PHE A 75 9.07 2.01 11.04
N SER A 76 9.30 3.31 11.34
CA SER A 76 10.49 3.75 12.09
C SER A 76 10.43 3.42 13.57
N ASN A 77 9.22 3.31 14.11
CA ASN A 77 8.96 3.17 15.54
C ASN A 77 7.88 2.13 15.86
N ASP A 78 7.39 1.39 14.86
CA ASP A 78 6.37 0.34 15.01
C ASP A 78 5.05 0.87 15.61
N ASN A 79 4.71 2.13 15.32
CA ASN A 79 3.47 2.72 15.80
C ASN A 79 2.34 2.60 14.79
N PHE A 80 1.18 2.17 15.30
CA PHE A 80 -0.09 2.15 14.59
C PHE A 80 -0.96 3.34 15.01
N TYR A 81 -1.62 3.95 14.03
CA TYR A 81 -2.57 5.02 14.22
C TYR A 81 -3.91 4.63 13.58
N GLU A 82 -5.00 4.74 14.33
CA GLU A 82 -6.33 4.35 13.85
C GLU A 82 -6.85 5.24 12.69
N SER A 83 -6.35 6.47 12.60
CA SER A 83 -6.72 7.46 11.57
C SER A 83 -5.60 8.48 11.37
N GLY A 84 -5.63 9.22 10.27
CA GLY A 84 -4.70 10.31 9.98
C GLY A 84 -5.36 11.52 9.32
N PRO A 85 -4.56 12.48 8.80
CA PRO A 85 -5.09 13.58 8.02
C PRO A 85 -5.62 13.09 6.67
N GLU A 86 -6.61 13.79 6.13
CA GLU A 86 -7.09 13.57 4.77
C GLU A 86 -5.96 13.78 3.76
N LEU A 87 -5.73 12.79 2.89
CA LEU A 87 -4.74 12.83 1.82
C LEU A 87 -5.39 13.18 0.48
N ALA A 88 -4.61 13.69 -0.46
CA ALA A 88 -5.07 13.93 -1.83
C ALA A 88 -5.68 12.65 -2.43
N PRO A 89 -6.86 12.76 -3.08
CA PRO A 89 -7.59 11.60 -3.58
C PRO A 89 -6.90 10.92 -4.77
N PRO A 90 -7.26 9.66 -5.08
CA PRO A 90 -8.14 8.80 -4.28
C PRO A 90 -7.48 8.32 -2.98
N ASP A 91 -8.31 7.92 -2.01
CA ASP A 91 -7.91 7.36 -0.71
C ASP A 91 -7.67 5.84 -0.76
N SER A 92 -8.24 5.16 -1.76
CA SER A 92 -8.19 3.72 -1.91
C SER A 92 -8.13 3.29 -3.38
N HIS A 93 -7.81 2.02 -3.63
CA HIS A 93 -7.96 1.42 -4.94
C HIS A 93 -9.46 1.32 -5.34
N PRO A 94 -9.80 1.21 -6.63
CA PRO A 94 -11.18 1.06 -7.08
C PRO A 94 -11.89 -0.11 -6.40
N ALA A 95 -13.16 0.09 -6.02
CA ALA A 95 -13.95 -0.91 -5.29
C ALA A 95 -14.24 -2.19 -6.09
N ASP A 96 -14.10 -2.16 -7.42
CA ASP A 96 -14.25 -3.31 -8.31
C ASP A 96 -12.93 -4.09 -8.54
N GLN A 97 -11.80 -3.58 -8.04
CA GLN A 97 -10.55 -4.32 -7.98
C GLN A 97 -10.60 -5.38 -6.87
N PRO A 98 -10.27 -6.66 -7.15
CA PRO A 98 -10.30 -7.70 -6.14
C PRO A 98 -9.12 -7.62 -5.18
N VAL A 99 -9.28 -8.29 -4.04
CA VAL A 99 -8.29 -8.46 -2.98
C VAL A 99 -8.23 -9.96 -2.66
N PRO A 100 -7.14 -10.69 -2.96
CA PRO A 100 -5.93 -10.26 -3.66
C PRO A 100 -6.18 -9.72 -5.08
N GLY A 101 -5.24 -8.91 -5.57
CA GLY A 101 -5.30 -8.27 -6.87
C GLY A 101 -4.00 -8.37 -7.66
N PRO A 102 -3.98 -7.87 -8.90
CA PRO A 102 -5.13 -7.39 -9.66
C PRO A 102 -5.86 -8.54 -10.36
N LYS A 103 -7.09 -8.25 -10.82
CA LYS A 103 -7.95 -9.24 -11.48
C LYS A 103 -7.23 -9.95 -12.63
N GLY A 104 -7.29 -11.28 -12.63
CA GLY A 104 -6.72 -12.13 -13.69
C GLY A 104 -5.24 -12.46 -13.53
N ARG A 105 -4.52 -11.87 -12.56
CA ARG A 105 -3.12 -12.22 -12.27
C ARG A 105 -2.91 -13.04 -11.00
N VAL A 106 -3.90 -13.07 -10.12
CA VAL A 106 -3.87 -13.88 -8.90
C VAL A 106 -3.97 -15.37 -9.24
N PRO A 107 -3.00 -16.22 -8.85
CA PRO A 107 -3.07 -17.66 -9.07
C PRO A 107 -4.25 -18.31 -8.31
N VAL A 108 -4.85 -19.36 -8.87
CA VAL A 108 -5.96 -20.08 -8.21
C VAL A 108 -5.54 -20.69 -6.87
N ASP A 109 -4.29 -21.11 -6.75
CA ASP A 109 -3.67 -21.75 -5.60
C ASP A 109 -2.89 -20.78 -4.70
N TRP A 110 -3.17 -19.47 -4.78
CA TRP A 110 -2.38 -18.42 -4.13
C TRP A 110 -2.23 -18.62 -2.61
N GLN A 111 -3.25 -19.12 -1.93
CA GLN A 111 -3.20 -19.35 -0.47
C GLN A 111 -2.12 -20.37 -0.10
N THR A 112 -1.99 -21.44 -0.87
CA THR A 112 -0.96 -22.46 -0.66
C THR A 112 0.43 -21.87 -0.91
N LYS A 113 0.56 -20.97 -1.90
CA LYS A 113 1.83 -20.29 -2.22
C LYS A 113 2.30 -19.30 -1.15
N MET A 114 1.40 -18.79 -0.31
CA MET A 114 1.76 -17.90 0.80
C MET A 114 2.13 -18.64 2.09
N ASN A 115 1.83 -19.94 2.18
CA ASN A 115 2.08 -20.78 3.37
C ASN A 115 3.25 -21.77 3.17
N ALA A 116 3.93 -21.72 2.02
CA ALA A 116 5.04 -22.59 1.65
C ALA A 116 6.38 -21.88 1.84
#